data_AF-A0A7J6R674-F1
#
_entry.id   AF-A0A7J6R674-F1
#
_cell.length_a   1.000
_cell.length_b   1.000
_cell.length_c   1.000
_cell.angle_alpha   90.00
_cell.angle_beta   90.00
_cell.angle_gamma   90.00
#
_symmetry.space_group_name_H-M   'P 1'
#
loop_
_entity.id
_entity.type
_entity.pdbx_description
1 polymer ?
#
loop_
_entity_poly.entity_id
_entity_poly.type
_entity_poly.pdbx_seq_one_letter_code
_entity_poly.pdbx_strand_id
1 'polypeptide(L)'
;MNDQGKRVYDGRVKPRMRYRPLFAAPHGNEMWCLILEKAMAKFVGSYSKIAGGHEPFAFMTMTGYSQVYEFKRRALDRDMTRAEVGVWQRGWAQWHSRDRPTCGYKPVQRG
;
A
#
# COMPACT_ATOMS: atom_id res chain seq x y z
N MET A 1 -4.50 -24.55 29.23
CA MET A 1 -4.64 -23.10 29.49
C MET A 1 -3.85 -22.85 30.75
N ASN A 2 -2.82 -22.01 30.73
CA ASN A 2 -2.05 -21.69 31.94
C ASN A 2 -2.70 -20.52 32.69
N ASP A 3 -2.36 -20.36 33.97
CA ASP A 3 -2.95 -19.39 34.91
C ASP A 3 -2.85 -17.92 34.48
N GLN A 4 -2.10 -17.64 33.41
CA GLN A 4 -1.92 -16.30 32.80
C GLN A 4 -2.77 -16.08 31.53
N GLY A 5 -3.73 -16.95 31.22
CA GLY A 5 -4.65 -16.78 30.09
C GLY A 5 -4.01 -16.89 28.70
N LYS A 6 -2.73 -17.27 28.60
CA LYS A 6 -2.06 -17.50 27.32
C LYS A 6 -2.43 -18.88 26.76
N ARG A 7 -2.72 -18.93 25.45
CA ARG A 7 -2.89 -20.21 24.74
C ARG A 7 -1.53 -20.87 24.56
N VAL A 8 -1.18 -21.79 25.46
CA VAL A 8 -0.06 -22.73 25.28
C VAL A 8 -0.50 -23.82 24.30
N TYR A 9 0.24 -24.00 23.20
CA TYR A 9 -0.02 -25.06 22.24
C TYR A 9 0.53 -26.39 22.77
N ASP A 10 -0.34 -27.26 23.29
CA ASP A 10 0.00 -28.58 23.88
C ASP A 10 0.08 -29.72 22.83
N GLY A 11 0.02 -29.42 21.53
CA GLY A 11 0.13 -30.39 20.44
C GLY A 11 -0.97 -31.48 20.34
N ARG A 12 -1.78 -31.68 21.39
CA ARG A 12 -2.83 -32.70 21.51
C ARG A 12 -4.09 -32.40 20.69
N VAL A 13 -4.26 -31.16 20.25
CA VAL A 13 -5.37 -30.72 19.40
C VAL A 13 -4.79 -30.15 18.11
N LYS A 14 -5.03 -30.79 16.98
CA LYS A 14 -4.73 -30.17 15.68
C LYS A 14 -5.55 -28.88 15.60
N PRO A 15 -4.93 -27.70 15.46
CA PRO A 15 -5.68 -26.47 15.31
C PRO A 15 -6.57 -26.61 14.08
N ARG A 16 -7.85 -26.27 14.23
CA ARG A 16 -8.80 -26.31 13.13
C ARG A 16 -8.28 -25.38 12.03
N MET A 17 -7.87 -25.93 10.89
CA MET A 17 -7.31 -25.14 9.79
C MET A 17 -8.34 -24.12 9.34
N ARG A 18 -8.00 -22.84 9.49
CA ARG A 18 -8.83 -21.72 9.01
C ARG A 18 -8.23 -21.22 7.72
N TYR A 19 -9.04 -21.18 6.66
CA TYR A 19 -8.66 -20.54 5.41
C TYR A 19 -8.59 -19.03 5.64
N ARG A 20 -7.40 -18.45 5.51
CA ARG A 20 -7.18 -17.01 5.61
C ARG A 20 -6.55 -16.54 4.29
N PRO A 21 -7.02 -15.43 3.69
CA PRO A 21 -6.36 -14.87 2.53
C PRO A 21 -4.91 -14.50 2.86
N LEU A 22 -4.01 -14.70 1.89
CA LEU A 22 -2.56 -14.47 2.06
C LEU A 22 -2.20 -12.97 2.01
N PHE A 23 -2.94 -12.18 1.23
CA PHE A 23 -2.68 -10.76 1.00
C PHE A 23 -3.78 -9.90 1.64
N ALA A 24 -4.61 -9.18 0.87
CA ALA A 24 -5.69 -8.36 1.42
C ALA A 24 -6.57 -9.14 2.41
N ALA A 25 -6.78 -8.58 3.61
CA ALA A 25 -7.57 -9.17 4.69
C ALA A 25 -8.62 -8.16 5.17
N PRO A 26 -9.72 -7.97 4.40
CA PRO A 26 -10.75 -7.01 4.75
C PRO A 26 -11.53 -7.45 5.99
N HIS A 27 -12.25 -6.50 6.59
CA HIS A 27 -13.04 -6.78 7.78
C HIS A 27 -14.31 -7.55 7.41
N GLY A 28 -14.50 -8.74 7.97
CA GLY A 28 -15.67 -9.57 7.69
C GLY A 28 -15.61 -10.29 6.32
N ASN A 29 -16.72 -10.28 5.59
CA ASN A 29 -16.90 -11.05 4.35
C ASN A 29 -16.93 -10.15 3.09
N GLU A 30 -16.07 -9.15 3.06
CA GLU A 30 -15.97 -8.20 1.95
C GLU A 30 -15.04 -8.73 0.85
N MET A 31 -15.58 -9.54 -0.07
CA MET A 31 -14.77 -10.20 -1.10
C MET A 31 -14.20 -9.23 -2.16
N TRP A 32 -14.77 -8.04 -2.30
CA TRP A 32 -14.40 -7.09 -3.37
C TRP A 32 -12.92 -6.67 -3.31
N CYS A 33 -12.36 -6.48 -2.11
CA CYS A 33 -10.94 -6.14 -1.91
C CYS A 33 -10.01 -7.21 -2.51
N LEU A 34 -10.35 -8.49 -2.32
CA LEU A 34 -9.56 -9.63 -2.81
C LEU A 34 -9.57 -9.69 -4.34
N ILE A 35 -10.74 -9.42 -4.94
CA ILE A 35 -10.91 -9.42 -6.40
C ILE A 35 -10.18 -8.24 -7.01
N LEU A 36 -10.27 -7.06 -6.40
CA LEU A 36 -9.59 -5.85 -6.84
C LEU A 36 -8.06 -6.04 -6.85
N GLU A 37 -7.52 -6.61 -5.78
CA GLU A 37 -6.10 -6.95 -5.68
C GLU A 37 -5.70 -7.96 -6.77
N LYS A 38 -6.50 -9.00 -7.02
CA LYS A 38 -6.26 -9.98 -8.09
C LYS A 38 -6.32 -9.36 -9.48
N ALA A 39 -7.24 -8.42 -9.72
CA ALA A 39 -7.34 -7.70 -10.97
C ALA A 39 -6.10 -6.86 -11.22
N MET A 40 -5.61 -6.15 -10.20
CA MET A 40 -4.35 -5.42 -10.27
C MET A 40 -3.17 -6.36 -10.51
N ALA A 41 -3.16 -7.54 -9.89
CA ALA A 41 -2.12 -8.55 -10.09
C ALA A 41 -2.07 -9.01 -11.54
N LYS A 42 -3.23 -9.23 -12.14
CA LYS A 42 -3.36 -9.61 -13.54
C LYS A 42 -2.96 -8.48 -14.48
N PHE A 43 -3.32 -7.24 -14.15
CA PHE A 43 -2.97 -6.05 -14.93
C PHE A 43 -1.45 -5.83 -15.01
N VAL A 44 -0.75 -5.97 -13.88
CA VAL A 44 0.72 -5.84 -13.81
C VAL A 44 1.44 -7.13 -14.23
N GLY A 45 0.76 -8.26 -14.20
CA GLY A 45 1.18 -9.56 -14.76
C GLY A 45 1.43 -10.66 -13.72
N SER A 46 1.61 -10.33 -12.44
CA SER A 46 1.66 -11.31 -11.34
C SER A 46 1.53 -10.62 -9.98
N TYR A 47 1.19 -11.38 -8.93
CA TYR A 47 1.20 -10.90 -7.55
C TYR A 47 2.58 -10.42 -7.09
N SER A 48 3.65 -11.11 -7.52
CA SER A 48 5.04 -10.69 -7.25
C SER A 48 5.37 -9.31 -7.81
N LYS A 49 4.67 -8.89 -8.89
CA LYS A 49 4.88 -7.58 -9.49
C LYS A 49 4.04 -6.47 -8.84
N ILE A 50 3.05 -6.78 -8.00
CA ILE A 50 2.41 -5.74 -7.17
C ILE A 50 3.33 -5.33 -6.02
N ALA A 51 4.09 -6.29 -5.48
CA ALA A 51 5.02 -6.02 -4.39
C ALA A 51 6.07 -4.96 -4.80
N GLY A 52 6.19 -3.90 -3.99
CA GLY A 52 7.08 -2.76 -4.25
C GLY A 52 6.55 -1.73 -5.25
N GLY A 53 5.33 -1.86 -5.75
CA GLY A 53 4.67 -0.83 -6.54
C GLY A 53 4.29 0.40 -5.71
N HIS A 54 4.13 1.55 -6.38
CA HIS A 54 3.77 2.82 -5.75
C HIS A 54 2.25 3.04 -5.68
N GLU A 55 1.76 3.55 -4.56
CA GLU A 55 0.34 3.82 -4.31
C GLU A 55 -0.29 4.79 -5.33
N PRO A 56 0.38 5.88 -5.77
CA PRO A 56 -0.17 6.76 -6.80
C PRO A 56 -0.42 6.05 -8.13
N PHE A 57 0.44 5.10 -8.52
CA PHE A 57 0.25 4.31 -9.74
C PHE A 57 -1.02 3.44 -9.65
N ALA A 58 -1.24 2.78 -8.52
CA ALA A 58 -2.47 2.02 -8.28
C ALA A 58 -3.71 2.93 -8.32
N PHE A 59 -3.63 4.11 -7.69
CA PHE A 59 -4.73 5.07 -7.65
C PHE A 59 -5.11 5.59 -9.06
N MET A 60 -4.13 5.95 -9.90
CA MET A 60 -4.41 6.33 -11.29
C MET A 60 -5.00 5.20 -12.11
N THR A 61 -4.47 3.98 -11.93
CA THR A 61 -4.97 2.81 -12.67
C THR A 61 -6.43 2.53 -12.34
N MET A 62 -6.83 2.70 -11.08
CA MET A 62 -8.21 2.45 -10.63
C MET A 62 -9.18 3.58 -10.94
N THR A 63 -8.71 4.83 -11.04
CA THR A 63 -9.56 6.01 -11.24
C THR A 63 -9.57 6.53 -12.67
N GLY A 64 -8.56 6.18 -13.48
CA GLY A 64 -8.38 6.67 -14.85
C GLY A 64 -7.82 8.09 -14.95
N TYR A 65 -7.55 8.77 -13.82
CA TYR A 65 -6.95 10.10 -13.84
C TYR A 65 -5.46 10.04 -14.16
N SER A 66 -5.00 11.02 -14.94
CA SER A 66 -3.60 11.11 -15.38
C SER A 66 -2.66 11.74 -14.36
N GLN A 67 -3.19 12.31 -13.27
CA GLN A 67 -2.41 13.04 -12.26
C GLN A 67 -2.94 12.72 -10.85
N VAL A 68 -2.02 12.58 -9.90
CA VAL A 68 -2.35 12.39 -8.48
C VAL A 68 -1.69 13.48 -7.66
N TYR A 69 -2.47 14.06 -6.75
CA TYR A 69 -1.97 14.97 -5.74
C TYR A 69 -1.50 14.18 -4.53
N GLU A 70 -0.30 14.48 -4.07
CA GLU A 70 0.34 13.80 -2.96
C GLU A 70 0.80 14.84 -1.93
N PHE A 71 0.62 14.51 -0.65
CA PHE A 71 1.20 15.27 0.45
C PHE A 71 2.44 14.55 0.95
N LYS A 72 3.59 15.21 0.83
CA LYS A 72 4.85 14.72 1.38
C LYS A 72 5.28 15.59 2.53
N ARG A 73 5.91 14.97 3.52
CA ARG A 73 6.64 15.74 4.51
C ARG A 73 7.91 16.27 3.86
N ARG A 74 8.24 17.53 4.13
CA ARG A 74 9.47 18.12 3.61
C ARG A 74 10.66 17.46 4.28
N ALA A 75 11.60 16.96 3.49
CA ALA A 75 12.86 16.47 4.02
C ALA A 75 13.67 17.65 4.59
N LEU A 76 14.19 17.47 5.80
CA LEU A 76 15.10 18.41 6.47
C LEU A 76 16.53 18.28 5.96
N ASP A 77 16.90 17.07 5.57
CA ASP A 77 18.27 16.68 5.26
C ASP A 77 18.39 16.25 3.80
N ARG A 78 19.60 16.42 3.24
CA ARG A 78 19.93 16.01 1.87
C ARG A 78 19.80 14.50 1.69
N ASP A 79 20.02 13.75 2.76
CA ASP A 79 19.90 12.28 2.80
C ASP A 79 18.45 11.81 3.03
N MET A 80 17.47 12.73 3.05
CA MET A 80 16.03 12.45 3.16
C MET A 80 15.63 11.63 4.40
N THR A 81 16.48 11.56 5.42
CA THR A 81 16.32 10.67 6.57
C THR A 81 15.41 11.27 7.66
N ARG A 82 15.20 12.59 7.64
CA ARG A 82 14.39 13.32 8.63
C ARG A 82 13.43 14.26 7.92
N ALA A 83 12.23 14.41 8.47
CA ALA A 83 11.21 15.29 7.93
C ALA A 83 10.60 16.18 9.01
N GLU A 84 10.25 17.43 8.65
CA GLU A 84 9.67 18.40 9.58
C GLU A 84 8.30 17.90 10.07
N VAL A 85 8.14 17.80 11.38
CA VAL A 85 6.86 17.40 11.98
C VAL A 85 5.90 18.57 11.87
N GLY A 86 4.71 18.33 11.31
CA GLY A 86 3.66 19.35 11.18
C GLY A 86 3.70 20.16 9.88
N VAL A 87 4.77 20.06 9.08
CA VAL A 87 4.87 20.74 7.78
C VAL A 87 4.59 19.75 6.64
N TRP A 88 3.54 20.03 5.88
CA TRP A 88 3.16 19.25 4.72
C TRP A 88 3.38 20.05 3.44
N GLN A 89 4.08 19.44 2.50
CA GLN A 89 4.24 19.97 1.16
C GLN A 89 3.22 19.28 0.25
N ARG A 90 2.38 20.07 -0.41
CA ARG A 90 1.49 19.58 -1.46
C ARG A 90 2.25 19.54 -2.77
N GLY A 91 2.18 18.40 -3.44
CA GLY A 91 2.73 18.24 -4.78
C GLY A 91 1.81 17.39 -5.64
N TRP A 92 2.26 17.17 -6.86
CA TRP A 92 1.61 16.27 -7.80
C TRP A 92 2.65 15.36 -8.43
N ALA A 93 2.20 14.19 -8.87
CA ALA A 93 3.01 13.22 -9.58
C ALA A 93 2.18 12.60 -10.70
N GLN A 94 2.85 12.22 -11.78
CA GLN A 94 2.27 11.49 -12.89
C GLN A 94 3.11 10.24 -13.13
N TRP A 95 2.45 9.12 -13.40
CA TRP A 95 3.12 7.85 -13.64
C TRP A 95 2.65 7.24 -14.94
N HIS A 96 3.60 6.83 -15.77
CA HIS A 96 3.37 6.10 -17.01
C HIS A 96 3.39 4.59 -16.78
N SER A 97 4.10 4.14 -15.75
CA SER A 97 4.27 2.72 -15.45
C SER A 97 4.50 2.52 -13.95
N ARG A 98 4.43 1.26 -13.51
CA ARG A 98 4.66 0.87 -12.12
C ARG A 98 5.95 1.44 -11.53
N ASP A 99 7.05 1.35 -12.28
CA ASP A 99 8.41 1.63 -11.77
C ASP A 99 8.92 3.02 -12.12
N ARG A 100 8.28 3.70 -13.08
CA ARG A 100 8.76 4.98 -13.58
C ARG A 100 7.66 6.03 -13.55
N PRO A 101 7.82 7.08 -12.72
CA PRO A 101 6.99 8.25 -12.82
C PRO A 101 7.31 8.99 -14.14
N THR A 102 6.30 9.45 -14.86
CA THR A 102 6.46 10.36 -16.01
C THR A 102 7.03 11.69 -15.54
N CYS A 103 6.51 12.17 -14.42
CA CYS A 103 7.11 13.23 -13.66
C CYS A 103 7.15 12.79 -12.19
N GLY A 104 8.34 12.84 -11.58
CA GLY A 104 8.46 12.68 -10.14
C GLY A 104 7.64 13.73 -9.39
N TYR A 105 7.61 13.61 -8.06
CA TYR A 105 6.92 14.58 -7.22
C TYR A 105 7.36 16.02 -7.54
N LYS A 106 6.40 16.86 -7.95
CA LYS A 106 6.60 18.29 -8.18
C LYS A 106 5.83 19.07 -7.11
N PRO A 107 6.49 19.92 -6.32
CA PRO A 107 5.79 20.73 -5.34
C PRO A 107 4.92 21.77 -6.05
N VAL A 108 3.70 21.95 -5.57
CA VAL A 108 2.83 23.04 -6.04
C VAL A 108 3.42 24.34 -5.51
N GLN A 109 3.87 25.22 -6.41
CA GLN A 109 4.35 26.55 -6.02
C GLN A 109 3.20 27.32 -5.37
N ARG A 110 3.44 27.90 -4.18
CA ARG A 110 2.54 28.91 -3.64
C ARG A 110 2.76 30.19 -4.45
N GLY A 111 1.72 30.63 -5.16
CA GLY A 111 1.66 31.98 -5.70
C GLY A 111 1.55 33.01 -4.60
#